data_AF-A0A2N2CPI8-F1
#
_entry.id   AF-A0A2N2CPI8-F1
#
_cell.length_a   1.000
_cell.length_b   1.000
_cell.length_c   1.000
_cell.angle_alpha   90.00
_cell.angle_beta   90.00
_cell.angle_gamma   90.00
#
_symmetry.space_group_name_H-M   'P 1'
#
loop_
_entity.id
_entity.type
_entity.pdbx_description
1 polymer ?
#
loop_
_entity_poly.entity_id
_entity_poly.type
_entity_poly.pdbx_seq_one_letter_code
_entity_poly.pdbx_strand_id
1 'polypeptide(L)'
;MMKTQELSGRIIEAAEILRAGGLVAVPTETVYGLAANGFLENAVTKIYEVKGRPENKPLSLMVKGAEAIAELCEDVPKAAYVLADVFWPGPLTIVLKAKKTIPDIVRAGGDTVGLRCPDHPKLCELLGAIDFPLAAPSANPSGEKSPVKAQDVLKYFDGKIEGIIDGGECTLGRESTIVDLSKTPYTVLREGAVSSNDVFMALTASLTIIGITGGTGSGKTTALNVIHDMGGLVIDTDEVYHTLLNESEPMLDALNERFPGVIPKGTRDTKALGEIVFSNPEELRALNAITHKFVGEEIARQLTNWARQGNTLAAIDAIALIEGGAGNICKATVGITAPTEIRIERLMKRESISREYAILRISAQKPNEFFEKNCDFTVSNDGTEDSFRIKCRELFDSIVRR
;
A
#
# COMPACT_ATOMS: atom_id res chain seq x y z
N MET A 1 -2.92 38.62 -32.86
CA MET A 1 -2.46 37.55 -31.95
C MET A 1 -1.69 36.55 -32.78
N MET A 2 -0.50 36.13 -32.34
CA MET A 2 0.21 35.03 -33.00
C MET A 2 -0.59 33.74 -32.82
N LYS A 3 -0.65 32.88 -33.84
CA LYS A 3 -1.36 31.60 -33.79
C LYS A 3 -0.53 30.59 -32.98
N THR A 4 -1.18 29.69 -32.23
CA THR A 4 -0.47 28.61 -31.52
C THR A 4 0.22 27.67 -32.51
N GLN A 5 1.47 27.29 -32.23
CA GLN A 5 2.25 26.44 -33.12
C GLN A 5 1.96 24.95 -32.91
N GLU A 6 1.79 24.20 -34.01
CA GLU A 6 1.67 22.73 -33.98
C GLU A 6 3.07 22.08 -33.98
N LEU A 7 3.45 21.44 -32.87
CA LEU A 7 4.81 20.95 -32.58
C LEU A 7 4.91 19.41 -32.56
N SER A 8 3.91 18.73 -33.12
CA SER A 8 3.77 17.26 -33.09
C SER A 8 4.98 16.42 -33.50
N GLY A 9 5.88 16.96 -34.34
CA GLY A 9 7.14 16.33 -34.75
C GLY A 9 8.37 17.21 -34.47
N ARG A 10 8.23 18.22 -33.61
CA ARG A 10 9.23 19.25 -33.32
C ARG A 10 9.47 19.34 -31.81
N ILE A 11 9.77 18.20 -31.17
CA ILE A 11 9.93 18.10 -29.71
C ILE A 11 11.05 18.99 -29.18
N ILE A 12 12.15 19.15 -29.94
CA ILE A 12 13.25 20.06 -29.56
C ILE A 12 12.78 21.52 -29.51
N GLU A 13 11.96 21.95 -30.46
CA GLU A 13 11.40 23.30 -30.47
C GLU A 13 10.42 23.51 -29.30
N ALA A 14 9.63 22.50 -28.96
CA ALA A 14 8.79 22.54 -27.74
C ALA A 14 9.66 22.67 -26.47
N ALA A 15 10.78 21.96 -26.39
CA ALA A 15 11.73 22.04 -25.29
C ALA A 15 12.38 23.44 -25.19
N GLU A 16 12.71 24.06 -26.32
CA GLU A 16 13.24 25.43 -26.38
C GLU A 16 12.23 26.47 -25.91
N ILE A 17 10.96 26.36 -26.34
CA ILE A 17 9.87 27.22 -25.86
C ILE A 17 9.74 27.12 -24.33
N LEU A 18 9.76 25.90 -23.79
CA LEU A 18 9.66 25.67 -22.34
C LEU A 18 10.90 26.22 -21.59
N ARG A 19 12.12 26.07 -22.14
CA ARG A 19 13.34 26.69 -21.59
C ARG A 19 13.24 28.21 -21.54
N ALA A 20 12.65 28.81 -22.57
CA ALA A 20 12.42 30.26 -22.63
C ALA A 20 11.29 30.75 -21.72
N GLY A 21 10.63 29.86 -20.97
CA GLY A 21 9.50 30.19 -20.09
C GLY A 21 8.19 30.42 -20.83
N GLY A 22 8.03 29.84 -22.02
CA GLY A 22 6.78 29.74 -22.76
C GLY A 22 5.89 28.60 -22.27
N LEU A 23 4.69 28.52 -22.83
CA LEU A 23 3.67 27.52 -22.55
C LEU A 23 3.50 26.57 -23.73
N VAL A 24 3.47 25.27 -23.45
CA VAL A 24 3.19 24.23 -24.44
C VAL A 24 2.09 23.32 -23.93
N ALA A 25 1.05 23.12 -24.72
CA ALA A 25 0.07 22.08 -24.43
C ALA A 25 0.63 20.70 -24.83
N VAL A 26 0.60 19.75 -23.90
CA VAL A 26 1.21 18.42 -24.05
C VAL A 26 0.19 17.30 -23.88
N PRO A 27 0.28 16.21 -24.64
CA PRO A 27 -0.60 15.05 -24.51
C PRO A 27 -0.16 14.17 -23.34
N THR A 28 -1.11 13.51 -22.68
CA THR A 28 -0.85 12.45 -21.68
C THR A 28 -1.79 11.27 -21.94
N GLU A 29 -1.62 10.16 -21.22
CA GLU A 29 -2.61 9.07 -21.20
C GLU A 29 -3.94 9.48 -20.56
N THR A 30 -3.93 10.52 -19.70
CA THR A 30 -5.11 11.00 -18.94
C THR A 30 -5.92 12.06 -19.70
N VAL A 31 -5.39 13.27 -19.77
CA VAL A 31 -5.95 14.48 -20.40
C VAL A 31 -4.79 15.35 -20.87
N TYR A 32 -5.00 16.28 -21.81
CA TYR A 32 -3.94 17.21 -22.20
C TYR A 32 -3.56 18.13 -21.02
N GLY A 33 -2.26 18.40 -20.85
CA GLY A 33 -1.71 19.30 -19.86
C GLY A 33 -1.24 20.62 -20.47
N LEU A 34 -1.36 21.73 -19.74
CA LEU A 34 -0.76 23.00 -20.12
C LEU A 34 0.57 23.13 -19.38
N ALA A 35 1.67 22.83 -20.06
CA ALA A 35 2.99 22.72 -19.47
C ALA A 35 3.78 24.04 -19.52
N ALA A 36 4.51 24.30 -18.43
CA ALA A 36 5.58 25.29 -18.35
C ALA A 36 6.77 24.69 -17.59
N ASN A 37 7.93 25.33 -17.68
CA ASN A 37 9.07 24.99 -16.84
C ASN A 37 8.73 25.22 -15.35
N GLY A 38 8.73 24.14 -14.55
CA GLY A 38 8.33 24.18 -13.15
C GLY A 38 9.31 24.90 -12.21
N PHE A 39 10.53 25.21 -12.66
CA PHE A 39 11.49 26.00 -11.89
C PHE A 39 11.44 27.50 -12.19
N LEU A 40 10.77 27.90 -13.27
CA LEU A 40 10.67 29.30 -13.66
C LEU A 40 9.37 29.90 -13.15
N GLU A 41 9.45 30.73 -12.11
CA GLU A 41 8.28 31.36 -11.50
C GLU A 41 7.42 32.11 -12.53
N ASN A 42 8.04 32.90 -13.39
CA ASN A 42 7.35 33.65 -14.44
C ASN A 42 6.62 32.74 -15.44
N ALA A 43 7.15 31.55 -15.74
CA ALA A 43 6.52 30.57 -16.63
C ALA A 43 5.30 29.93 -15.95
N VAL A 44 5.41 29.64 -14.64
CA VAL A 44 4.30 29.12 -13.84
C VAL A 44 3.21 30.18 -13.65
N THR A 45 3.56 31.46 -13.45
CA THR A 45 2.57 32.57 -13.38
C THR A 45 1.69 32.61 -14.63
N LYS A 46 2.29 32.46 -15.83
CA LYS A 46 1.52 32.41 -17.09
C LYS A 46 0.49 31.29 -17.11
N ILE A 47 0.75 30.13 -16.49
CA ILE A 47 -0.24 29.06 -16.37
C ILE A 47 -1.48 29.55 -15.61
N TYR A 48 -1.27 30.21 -14.46
CA TYR A 48 -2.36 30.74 -13.65
C TYR A 48 -3.16 31.80 -14.40
N GLU A 49 -2.48 32.73 -15.05
CA GLU A 49 -3.08 33.81 -15.85
C GLU A 49 -3.91 33.26 -17.02
N VAL A 50 -3.32 32.42 -17.87
CA VAL A 50 -3.99 31.89 -19.08
C VAL A 50 -5.20 31.03 -18.71
N LYS A 51 -5.12 30.27 -17.63
CA LYS A 51 -6.23 29.42 -17.16
C LYS A 51 -7.29 30.16 -16.34
N GLY A 52 -6.99 31.36 -15.85
CA GLY A 52 -7.78 32.00 -14.79
C GLY A 52 -7.86 31.13 -13.53
N ARG A 53 -6.77 30.43 -13.18
CA ARG A 53 -6.72 29.55 -12.02
C ARG A 53 -6.38 30.37 -10.76
N PRO A 54 -7.03 30.13 -9.62
CA PRO A 54 -6.63 30.73 -8.36
C PRO A 54 -5.20 30.29 -7.96
N GLU A 55 -4.34 31.24 -7.60
CA GLU A 55 -2.94 30.98 -7.19
C GLU A 55 -2.81 30.16 -5.90
N ASN A 56 -3.87 30.12 -5.08
CA ASN A 56 -3.92 29.28 -3.88
C ASN A 56 -4.10 27.78 -4.17
N LYS A 57 -4.21 27.37 -5.45
CA LYS A 57 -4.29 25.96 -5.84
C LYS A 57 -2.94 25.48 -6.36
N PRO A 58 -2.23 24.58 -5.65
CA PRO A 58 -0.92 24.09 -6.06
C PRO A 58 -0.98 23.37 -7.41
N LEU A 59 0.17 23.26 -8.06
CA LEU A 59 0.37 22.51 -9.29
C LEU A 59 1.18 21.25 -9.02
N SER A 60 0.89 20.19 -9.77
CA SER A 60 1.76 19.02 -9.84
C SER A 60 2.83 19.20 -10.90
N LEU A 61 3.99 18.58 -10.67
CA LEU A 61 5.10 18.51 -11.58
C LEU A 61 5.11 17.16 -12.30
N MET A 62 5.23 17.19 -13.63
CA MET A 62 5.53 16.02 -14.44
C MET A 62 7.05 15.81 -14.50
N VAL A 63 7.49 14.58 -14.25
CA VAL A 63 8.90 14.19 -14.11
C VAL A 63 9.22 12.97 -14.99
N LYS A 64 10.51 12.70 -15.22
CA LYS A 64 10.97 11.59 -16.08
C LYS A 64 10.83 10.21 -15.46
N GLY A 65 10.83 10.12 -14.13
CA GLY A 65 10.97 8.86 -13.41
C GLY A 65 11.06 9.06 -11.90
N ALA A 66 11.29 7.96 -11.19
CA ALA A 66 11.32 7.92 -9.73
C ALA A 66 12.54 8.63 -9.12
N GLU A 67 13.62 8.82 -9.88
CA GLU A 67 14.82 9.56 -9.45
C GLU A 67 14.48 10.98 -9.01
N ALA A 68 13.52 11.61 -9.69
CA ALA A 68 13.06 12.96 -9.38
C ALA A 68 12.45 13.08 -7.96
N ILE A 69 11.98 11.97 -7.37
CA ILE A 69 11.49 11.98 -5.98
C ILE A 69 12.62 12.41 -5.03
N ALA A 70 13.80 11.81 -5.18
CA ALA A 70 14.96 12.15 -4.33
C ALA A 70 15.53 13.53 -4.67
N GLU A 71 15.39 13.99 -5.91
CA GLU A 71 15.88 15.30 -6.34
C GLU A 71 15.02 16.45 -5.80
N LEU A 72 13.69 16.28 -5.82
CA LEU A 72 12.71 17.36 -5.60
C LEU A 72 12.04 17.33 -4.22
N CYS A 73 12.12 16.21 -3.48
CA CYS A 73 11.42 16.02 -2.22
C CYS A 73 12.37 15.71 -1.05
N GLU A 74 11.92 15.99 0.16
CA GLU A 74 12.59 15.68 1.43
C GLU A 74 11.72 14.76 2.30
N ASP A 75 12.32 14.12 3.31
CA ASP A 75 11.64 13.16 4.20
C ASP A 75 10.81 12.09 3.46
N VAL A 76 11.34 11.55 2.36
CA VAL A 76 10.58 10.66 1.46
C VAL A 76 10.32 9.29 2.11
N PRO A 77 9.06 8.87 2.31
CA PRO A 77 8.76 7.54 2.82
C PRO A 77 9.01 6.47 1.74
N LYS A 78 9.36 5.25 2.16
CA LYS A 78 9.50 4.09 1.25
C LYS A 78 8.24 3.86 0.39
N ALA A 79 7.07 4.15 0.95
CA ALA A 79 5.77 4.10 0.26
C ALA A 79 5.74 4.87 -1.07
N ALA A 80 6.49 5.98 -1.18
CA ALA A 80 6.57 6.75 -2.43
C ALA A 80 7.20 5.93 -3.56
N TYR A 81 8.27 5.20 -3.27
CA TYR A 81 8.95 4.35 -4.24
C TYR A 81 8.14 3.09 -4.58
N VAL A 82 7.43 2.51 -3.61
CA VAL A 82 6.50 1.40 -3.86
C VAL A 82 5.42 1.82 -4.85
N LEU A 83 4.78 2.98 -4.64
CA LEU A 83 3.75 3.46 -5.55
C LEU A 83 4.32 3.88 -6.92
N ALA A 84 5.52 4.46 -6.96
CA ALA A 84 6.17 4.79 -8.22
C ALA A 84 6.50 3.52 -9.03
N ASP A 85 7.06 2.48 -8.41
CA ASP A 85 7.40 1.22 -9.08
C ASP A 85 6.17 0.53 -9.70
N VAL A 86 5.01 0.62 -9.05
CA VAL A 86 3.77 -0.01 -9.51
C VAL A 86 3.02 0.83 -10.54
N PHE A 87 2.98 2.15 -10.37
CA PHE A 87 2.08 3.03 -11.13
C PHE A 87 2.78 4.04 -12.04
N TRP A 88 4.11 4.13 -12.04
CA TRP A 88 4.87 4.98 -12.95
C TRP A 88 5.66 4.16 -13.99
N PRO A 89 5.72 4.61 -15.25
CA PRO A 89 4.92 5.70 -15.84
C PRO A 89 3.41 5.41 -15.81
N GLY A 90 2.60 6.43 -15.50
CA GLY A 90 1.16 6.26 -15.44
C GLY A 90 0.38 7.31 -14.63
N PRO A 91 -0.90 7.03 -14.36
CA PRO A 91 -1.87 8.04 -13.95
C PRO A 91 -1.96 8.22 -12.42
N LEU A 92 -0.84 8.09 -11.70
CA LEU A 92 -0.76 8.36 -10.26
C LEU A 92 0.11 9.60 -9.99
N THR A 93 -0.40 10.52 -9.18
CA THR A 93 0.33 11.69 -8.67
C THR A 93 0.59 11.49 -7.18
N ILE A 94 1.86 11.55 -6.77
CA ILE A 94 2.31 11.33 -5.40
C ILE A 94 2.70 12.68 -4.79
N VAL A 95 2.00 13.10 -3.74
CA VAL A 95 2.28 14.34 -2.99
C VAL A 95 3.22 14.04 -1.83
N LEU A 96 4.30 14.80 -1.77
CA LEU A 96 5.41 14.66 -0.82
C LEU A 96 5.83 16.01 -0.28
N LYS A 97 6.62 16.04 0.80
CA LYS A 97 7.27 17.28 1.25
C LYS A 97 8.25 17.76 0.18
N ALA A 98 8.13 19.02 -0.20
CA ALA A 98 8.95 19.62 -1.24
C ALA A 98 10.27 20.13 -0.68
N LYS A 99 11.36 19.99 -1.42
CA LYS A 99 12.58 20.75 -1.12
C LYS A 99 12.37 22.23 -1.43
N LYS A 100 13.20 23.08 -0.80
CA LYS A 100 13.24 24.53 -1.04
C LYS A 100 13.60 24.94 -2.47
N THR A 101 14.13 24.02 -3.28
CA THR A 101 14.39 24.26 -4.70
C THR A 101 13.11 24.37 -5.53
N ILE A 102 11.97 23.89 -5.02
CA ILE A 102 10.67 24.02 -5.67
C ILE A 102 10.10 25.41 -5.43
N PRO A 103 9.82 26.20 -6.49
CA PRO A 103 9.29 27.55 -6.34
C PRO A 103 7.96 27.59 -5.57
N ASP A 104 7.77 28.65 -4.76
CA ASP A 104 6.59 28.83 -3.91
C ASP A 104 5.28 28.85 -4.71
N ILE A 105 5.33 29.41 -5.93
CA ILE A 105 4.17 29.49 -6.83
C ILE A 105 3.68 28.11 -7.29
N VAL A 106 4.55 27.10 -7.37
CA VAL A 106 4.15 25.72 -7.67
C VAL A 106 3.41 25.10 -6.47
N ARG A 107 3.90 25.41 -5.27
CA ARG A 107 3.38 24.86 -4.00
C ARG A 107 2.18 25.63 -3.45
N ALA A 108 1.82 26.75 -4.08
CA ALA A 108 0.81 27.69 -3.58
C ALA A 108 1.05 28.10 -2.11
N GLY A 109 2.32 28.28 -1.73
CA GLY A 109 2.74 28.62 -0.37
C GLY A 109 2.70 27.48 0.66
N GLY A 110 2.35 26.24 0.27
CA GLY A 110 2.41 25.06 1.14
C GLY A 110 3.76 24.34 1.08
N ASP A 111 3.98 23.34 1.95
CA ASP A 111 5.26 22.62 2.07
C ASP A 111 5.36 21.35 1.21
N THR A 112 4.42 21.14 0.29
CA THR A 112 4.31 19.90 -0.48
C THR A 112 4.30 20.13 -1.98
N VAL A 113 4.67 19.11 -2.73
CA VAL A 113 4.62 19.09 -4.19
C VAL A 113 4.08 17.73 -4.65
N GLY A 114 3.18 17.75 -5.64
CA GLY A 114 2.72 16.55 -6.32
C GLY A 114 3.64 16.21 -7.49
N LEU A 115 4.16 14.99 -7.56
CA LEU A 115 4.96 14.50 -8.67
C LEU A 115 4.17 13.45 -9.47
N ARG A 116 4.39 13.38 -10.78
CA ARG A 116 3.85 12.34 -11.65
C ARG A 116 4.82 12.01 -12.78
N CYS A 117 5.02 10.74 -13.07
CA CYS A 117 5.68 10.30 -14.30
C CYS A 117 4.60 9.87 -15.31
N PRO A 118 4.26 10.69 -16.32
CA PRO A 118 3.17 10.38 -17.26
C PRO A 118 3.58 9.32 -18.30
N ASP A 119 2.61 8.54 -18.77
CA ASP A 119 2.83 7.47 -19.76
C ASP A 119 2.31 7.88 -21.16
N HIS A 120 3.03 8.78 -21.83
CA HIS A 120 2.71 9.13 -23.21
C HIS A 120 4.00 9.29 -24.04
N PRO A 121 4.15 8.59 -25.19
CA PRO A 121 5.41 8.54 -25.93
C PRO A 121 6.02 9.91 -26.25
N LYS A 122 5.22 10.84 -26.80
CA LYS A 122 5.69 12.20 -27.13
C LYS A 122 6.07 13.04 -25.90
N LEU A 123 5.39 12.82 -24.77
CA LEU A 123 5.69 13.55 -23.54
C LEU A 123 6.93 12.96 -22.87
N CYS A 124 7.12 11.64 -22.93
CA CYS A 124 8.35 10.99 -22.50
C CYS A 124 9.56 11.48 -23.32
N GLU A 125 9.41 11.63 -24.63
CA GLU A 125 10.44 12.21 -25.51
C GLU A 125 10.77 13.66 -25.10
N LEU A 126 9.75 14.49 -24.87
CA LEU A 126 9.93 15.86 -24.41
C LEU A 126 10.61 15.93 -23.05
N LEU A 127 10.16 15.14 -22.08
CA LEU A 127 10.76 15.02 -20.76
C LEU A 127 12.22 14.54 -20.87
N GLY A 128 12.53 13.66 -21.81
CA GLY A 128 13.90 13.27 -22.15
C GLY A 128 14.78 14.44 -22.60
N ALA A 129 14.23 15.37 -23.39
CA ALA A 129 14.95 16.49 -24.00
C ALA A 129 15.16 17.72 -23.09
N ILE A 130 14.57 17.74 -21.89
CA ILE A 130 14.67 18.84 -20.91
C ILE A 130 15.34 18.39 -19.60
N ASP A 131 15.82 19.35 -18.82
CA ASP A 131 16.54 19.16 -17.56
C ASP A 131 15.79 19.71 -16.33
N PHE A 132 14.49 20.00 -16.50
CA PHE A 132 13.60 20.54 -15.48
C PHE A 132 12.25 19.81 -15.50
N PRO A 133 11.52 19.78 -14.37
CA PRO A 133 10.17 19.25 -14.32
C PRO A 133 9.18 20.20 -15.00
N LEU A 134 8.05 19.66 -15.47
CA LEU A 134 6.99 20.47 -16.08
C LEU A 134 5.85 20.71 -15.08
N ALA A 135 5.58 21.97 -14.74
CA ALA A 135 4.33 22.33 -14.09
C ALA A 135 3.20 22.21 -15.12
N ALA A 136 2.29 21.26 -14.93
CA ALA A 136 1.34 20.89 -15.99
C ALA A 136 -0.03 20.49 -15.42
N PRO A 137 -0.91 21.45 -15.06
CA PRO A 137 -2.32 21.16 -14.84
C PRO A 137 -3.01 20.81 -16.17
N SER A 138 -4.25 20.31 -16.12
CA SER A 138 -5.08 20.06 -17.31
C SER A 138 -5.20 21.30 -18.21
N ALA A 139 -5.27 21.13 -19.54
CA ALA A 139 -5.22 22.22 -20.52
C ALA A 139 -6.60 22.87 -20.81
N ASN A 140 -7.34 23.22 -19.77
CA ASN A 140 -8.64 23.92 -19.81
C ASN A 140 -8.66 25.18 -18.93
N PRO A 141 -9.55 26.15 -19.19
CA PRO A 141 -9.86 27.19 -18.22
C PRO A 141 -10.35 26.60 -16.90
N SER A 142 -10.13 27.30 -15.79
CA SER A 142 -10.51 26.81 -14.46
C SER A 142 -12.03 26.56 -14.37
N GLY A 143 -12.44 25.32 -14.08
CA GLY A 143 -13.84 24.92 -13.97
C GLY A 143 -14.44 24.28 -15.23
N GLU A 144 -13.75 24.36 -16.37
CA GLU A 144 -14.19 23.78 -17.64
C GLU A 144 -13.85 22.28 -17.75
N LYS A 145 -14.40 21.60 -18.77
CA LYS A 145 -14.09 20.20 -19.05
C LYS A 145 -12.62 20.04 -19.49
N SER A 146 -11.93 19.07 -18.89
CA SER A 146 -10.55 18.72 -19.27
C SER A 146 -10.48 18.18 -20.71
N PRO A 147 -9.58 18.70 -21.57
CA PRO A 147 -9.48 18.30 -22.97
C PRO A 147 -8.78 16.93 -23.12
N VAL A 148 -9.30 16.11 -24.02
CA VAL A 148 -8.73 14.78 -24.33
C VAL A 148 -8.07 14.72 -25.70
N LYS A 149 -8.14 15.79 -26.50
CA LYS A 149 -7.51 15.90 -27.82
C LYS A 149 -7.04 17.34 -28.07
N ALA A 150 -6.05 17.50 -28.94
CA ALA A 150 -5.43 18.80 -29.22
C ALA A 150 -6.43 19.87 -29.69
N GLN A 151 -7.43 19.48 -30.49
CA GLN A 151 -8.43 20.43 -30.99
C GLN A 151 -9.28 21.03 -29.86
N ASP A 152 -9.50 20.32 -28.75
CA ASP A 152 -10.22 20.88 -27.61
C ASP A 152 -9.38 21.89 -26.84
N VAL A 153 -8.06 21.70 -26.79
CA VAL A 153 -7.14 22.70 -26.23
C VAL A 153 -7.13 23.98 -27.07
N LEU A 154 -7.07 23.85 -28.40
CA LEU A 154 -7.05 25.00 -29.31
C LEU A 154 -8.33 25.84 -29.20
N LYS A 155 -9.50 25.22 -28.95
CA LYS A 155 -10.74 25.97 -28.67
C LYS A 155 -10.60 26.89 -27.46
N TYR A 156 -9.79 26.52 -26.47
CA TYR A 156 -9.58 27.30 -25.25
C TYR A 156 -8.45 28.32 -25.37
N PHE A 157 -7.35 27.92 -25.99
CA PHE A 157 -6.06 28.60 -25.84
C PHE A 157 -5.35 28.96 -27.16
N ASP A 158 -5.98 28.81 -28.33
CA ASP A 158 -5.35 29.23 -29.58
C ASP A 158 -4.98 30.72 -29.55
N GLY A 159 -3.71 30.98 -29.84
CA GLY A 159 -3.06 32.28 -29.79
C GLY A 159 -2.80 32.85 -28.39
N LYS A 160 -3.03 32.06 -27.33
CA LYS A 160 -2.66 32.38 -25.94
C LYS A 160 -1.48 31.57 -25.41
N ILE A 161 -1.12 30.48 -26.10
CA ILE A 161 0.03 29.62 -25.78
C ILE A 161 0.92 29.50 -27.01
N GLU A 162 2.22 29.34 -26.79
CA GLU A 162 3.23 29.32 -27.84
C GLU A 162 3.18 28.05 -28.68
N GLY A 163 2.83 26.90 -28.09
CA GLY A 163 2.80 25.63 -28.81
C GLY A 163 1.80 24.59 -28.29
N ILE A 164 1.54 23.59 -29.13
CA ILE A 164 0.80 22.37 -28.80
C ILE A 164 1.48 21.18 -29.45
N ILE A 165 1.55 20.05 -28.74
CA ILE A 165 1.95 18.76 -29.29
C ILE A 165 0.69 17.92 -29.48
N ASP A 166 0.18 17.76 -30.69
CA ASP A 166 -0.91 16.82 -30.96
C ASP A 166 -0.43 15.36 -30.87
N GLY A 167 -0.80 14.69 -29.77
CA GLY A 167 -0.55 13.28 -29.53
C GLY A 167 -1.72 12.36 -29.91
N GLY A 168 -2.78 12.90 -30.51
CA GLY A 168 -4.04 12.19 -30.69
C GLY A 168 -4.95 12.29 -29.47
N GLU A 169 -5.91 11.38 -29.37
CA GLU A 169 -6.87 11.32 -28.27
C GLU A 169 -6.29 10.57 -27.06
N CYS A 170 -6.54 11.08 -25.85
CA CYS A 170 -6.07 10.48 -24.60
C CYS A 170 -6.75 9.13 -24.36
N THR A 171 -5.99 8.12 -23.91
CA THR A 171 -6.47 6.74 -23.78
C THR A 171 -7.41 6.51 -22.61
N LEU A 172 -7.23 7.22 -21.48
CA LEU A 172 -8.06 7.06 -20.28
C LEU A 172 -9.22 8.06 -20.21
N GLY A 173 -9.01 9.29 -20.69
CA GLY A 173 -10.01 10.37 -20.64
C GLY A 173 -10.45 10.78 -19.23
N ARG A 174 -9.75 10.31 -18.19
CA ARG A 174 -9.94 10.64 -16.78
C ARG A 174 -8.62 11.14 -16.21
N GLU A 175 -8.71 12.00 -15.21
CA GLU A 175 -7.54 12.62 -14.58
C GLU A 175 -6.76 11.62 -13.70
N SER A 176 -5.52 11.97 -13.34
CA SER A 176 -4.71 11.16 -12.44
C SER A 176 -5.29 11.10 -11.03
N THR A 177 -5.07 9.97 -10.36
CA THR A 177 -5.30 9.84 -8.91
C THR A 177 -4.24 10.62 -8.16
N ILE A 178 -4.61 11.29 -7.07
CA ILE A 178 -3.68 12.06 -6.23
C ILE A 178 -3.66 11.43 -4.84
N VAL A 179 -2.50 10.93 -4.44
CA VAL A 179 -2.24 10.38 -3.10
C VAL A 179 -1.27 11.28 -2.34
N ASP A 180 -1.60 11.61 -1.10
CA ASP A 180 -0.75 12.37 -0.18
C ASP A 180 -0.03 11.44 0.78
N LEU A 181 1.30 11.42 0.64
CA LEU A 181 2.24 10.69 1.47
C LEU A 181 3.08 11.61 2.37
N SER A 182 2.82 12.92 2.37
CA SER A 182 3.57 13.91 3.17
C SER A 182 3.36 13.76 4.68
N LYS A 183 2.28 13.09 5.08
CA LYS A 183 1.91 12.79 6.47
C LYS A 183 1.11 11.50 6.56
N THR A 184 1.12 10.88 7.74
CA THR A 184 0.30 9.71 8.05
C THR A 184 -0.95 10.11 8.86
N PRO A 185 -2.07 9.39 8.73
CA PRO A 185 -2.31 8.35 7.73
C PRO A 185 -2.29 8.91 6.31
N TYR A 186 -1.75 8.14 5.37
CA TYR A 186 -1.78 8.47 3.95
C TYR A 186 -3.21 8.60 3.46
N THR A 187 -3.45 9.50 2.52
CA THR A 187 -4.81 9.82 2.05
C THR A 187 -4.85 9.97 0.54
N VAL A 188 -5.92 9.50 -0.09
CA VAL A 188 -6.22 9.81 -1.49
C VAL A 188 -6.99 11.12 -1.51
N LEU A 189 -6.36 12.19 -2.02
CA LEU A 189 -6.95 13.52 -2.11
C LEU A 189 -7.97 13.63 -3.25
N ARG A 190 -7.73 12.87 -4.32
CA ARG A 190 -8.64 12.74 -5.47
C ARG A 190 -8.48 11.36 -6.08
N GLU A 191 -9.58 10.62 -6.16
CA GLU A 191 -9.65 9.40 -6.96
C GLU A 191 -9.81 9.75 -8.45
N GLY A 192 -8.98 9.15 -9.29
CA GLY A 192 -8.94 9.36 -10.74
C GLY A 192 -8.90 8.02 -11.47
N ALA A 193 -7.94 7.83 -12.37
CA ALA A 193 -7.80 6.58 -13.12
C ALA A 193 -7.30 5.37 -12.30
N VAL A 194 -6.63 5.60 -11.16
CA VAL A 194 -6.23 4.55 -10.20
C VAL A 194 -7.19 4.57 -9.01
N SER A 195 -7.80 3.46 -8.65
CA SER A 195 -8.73 3.45 -7.51
C SER A 195 -7.98 3.62 -6.18
N SER A 196 -8.64 4.18 -5.17
CA SER A 196 -8.09 4.24 -3.80
C SER A 196 -7.74 2.85 -3.27
N ASN A 197 -8.55 1.84 -3.61
CA ASN A 197 -8.29 0.44 -3.26
C ASN A 197 -6.97 -0.05 -3.85
N ASP A 198 -6.70 0.18 -5.13
CA ASP A 198 -5.47 -0.29 -5.77
C ASP A 198 -4.22 0.38 -5.17
N VAL A 199 -4.31 1.67 -4.84
CA VAL A 199 -3.22 2.41 -4.16
C VAL A 199 -2.88 1.74 -2.83
N PHE A 200 -3.88 1.49 -1.98
CA PHE A 200 -3.62 0.91 -0.67
C PHE A 200 -3.28 -0.58 -0.74
N MET A 201 -3.81 -1.32 -1.71
CA MET A 201 -3.41 -2.71 -1.97
C MET A 201 -1.93 -2.81 -2.36
N ALA A 202 -1.42 -1.90 -3.19
CA ALA A 202 0.01 -1.85 -3.53
C ALA A 202 0.88 -1.60 -2.28
N LEU A 203 0.44 -0.70 -1.38
CA LEU A 203 1.13 -0.48 -0.11
C LEU A 203 1.07 -1.70 0.81
N THR A 204 -0.10 -2.34 0.94
CA THR A 204 -0.27 -3.56 1.74
C THR A 204 0.61 -4.70 1.23
N ALA A 205 0.70 -4.87 -0.09
CA ALA A 205 1.55 -5.89 -0.71
C ALA A 205 3.06 -5.66 -0.47
N SER A 206 3.46 -4.43 -0.13
CA SER A 206 4.85 -4.10 0.22
C SER A 206 5.22 -4.38 1.68
N LEU A 207 4.25 -4.73 2.53
CA LEU A 207 4.53 -5.10 3.92
C LEU A 207 5.40 -6.36 3.99
N THR A 208 6.39 -6.34 4.87
CA THR A 208 7.05 -7.58 5.30
C THR A 208 6.16 -8.25 6.34
N ILE A 209 5.46 -9.29 5.93
CA ILE A 209 4.57 -10.08 6.81
C ILE A 209 5.31 -11.35 7.23
N ILE A 210 5.50 -11.55 8.53
CA ILE A 210 6.16 -12.73 9.09
C ILE A 210 5.12 -13.64 9.76
N GLY A 211 4.94 -14.85 9.24
CA GLY A 211 4.08 -15.86 9.86
C GLY A 211 4.82 -16.52 11.03
N ILE A 212 4.30 -16.40 12.25
CA ILE A 212 4.87 -17.07 13.43
C ILE A 212 4.01 -18.29 13.78
N THR A 213 4.65 -19.44 13.93
CA THR A 213 3.99 -20.68 14.35
C THR A 213 4.86 -21.46 15.34
N GLY A 214 4.32 -22.53 15.92
CA GLY A 214 5.01 -23.32 16.94
C GLY A 214 4.07 -23.89 18.00
N GLY A 215 4.51 -24.96 18.66
CA GLY A 215 3.71 -25.62 19.69
C GLY A 215 3.53 -24.80 20.96
N THR A 216 2.57 -25.15 21.81
CA THR A 216 2.36 -24.51 23.12
C THR A 216 3.63 -24.61 23.97
N GLY A 217 3.97 -23.51 24.67
CA GLY A 217 5.16 -23.42 25.51
C GLY A 217 6.49 -23.18 24.76
N SER A 218 6.46 -23.11 23.43
CA SER A 218 7.65 -22.88 22.59
C SER A 218 8.20 -21.45 22.69
N GLY A 219 7.36 -20.46 22.99
CA GLY A 219 7.76 -19.04 23.08
C GLY A 219 7.26 -18.15 21.95
N LYS A 220 6.21 -18.55 21.22
CA LYS A 220 5.56 -17.71 20.18
C LYS A 220 5.28 -16.28 20.66
N THR A 221 4.65 -16.12 21.82
CA THR A 221 4.34 -14.81 22.40
C THR A 221 5.59 -13.95 22.58
N THR A 222 6.70 -14.54 23.05
CA THR A 222 7.98 -13.81 23.16
C THR A 222 8.51 -13.39 21.79
N ALA A 223 8.40 -14.25 20.77
CA ALA A 223 8.80 -13.90 19.41
C ALA A 223 7.93 -12.79 18.80
N LEU A 224 6.61 -12.84 18.99
CA LEU A 224 5.68 -11.79 18.56
C LEU A 224 5.96 -10.45 19.26
N ASN A 225 6.28 -10.48 20.56
CA ASN A 225 6.69 -9.28 21.29
C ASN A 225 7.96 -8.65 20.71
N VAL A 226 8.91 -9.45 20.19
CA VAL A 226 10.08 -8.90 19.50
C VAL A 226 9.66 -8.14 18.22
N ILE A 227 8.71 -8.65 17.44
CA ILE A 227 8.17 -7.94 16.26
C ILE A 227 7.47 -6.64 16.68
N HIS A 228 6.66 -6.69 17.73
CA HIS A 228 6.03 -5.49 18.30
C HIS A 228 7.08 -4.46 18.73
N ASP A 229 8.15 -4.88 19.41
CA ASP A 229 9.28 -4.02 19.80
C ASP A 229 10.10 -3.50 18.60
N MET A 230 9.96 -4.11 17.42
CA MET A 230 10.49 -3.62 16.15
C MET A 230 9.54 -2.62 15.47
N GLY A 231 8.41 -2.28 16.10
CA GLY A 231 7.37 -1.42 15.54
C GLY A 231 6.49 -2.14 14.51
N GLY A 232 6.36 -3.47 14.59
CA GLY A 232 5.50 -4.25 13.73
C GLY A 232 4.10 -4.46 14.32
N LEU A 233 3.10 -4.58 13.43
CA LEU A 233 1.77 -5.03 13.83
C LEU A 233 1.81 -6.52 14.17
N VAL A 234 1.17 -6.93 15.26
CA VAL A 234 0.94 -8.35 15.58
C VAL A 234 -0.54 -8.65 15.43
N ILE A 235 -0.87 -9.65 14.63
CA ILE A 235 -2.23 -10.12 14.42
C ILE A 235 -2.33 -11.55 14.95
N ASP A 236 -3.13 -11.76 16.00
CA ASP A 236 -3.50 -13.10 16.47
C ASP A 236 -4.76 -13.55 15.73
N THR A 237 -4.64 -14.62 14.94
CA THR A 237 -5.74 -15.13 14.11
C THR A 237 -6.89 -15.68 14.96
N ASP A 238 -6.58 -16.29 16.11
CA ASP A 238 -7.59 -16.82 17.02
C ASP A 238 -8.36 -15.66 17.68
N GLU A 239 -7.66 -14.59 18.08
CA GLU A 239 -8.28 -13.38 18.61
C GLU A 239 -9.17 -12.69 17.57
N VAL A 240 -8.72 -12.60 16.32
CA VAL A 240 -9.53 -12.06 15.20
C VAL A 240 -10.79 -12.91 15.01
N TYR A 241 -10.67 -14.23 14.96
CA TYR A 241 -11.81 -15.13 14.85
C TYR A 241 -12.80 -14.92 16.00
N HIS A 242 -12.33 -14.88 17.25
CA HIS A 242 -13.19 -14.68 18.41
C HIS A 242 -13.87 -13.31 18.42
N THR A 243 -13.16 -12.26 18.01
CA THR A 243 -13.73 -10.91 17.85
C THR A 243 -14.83 -10.91 16.79
N LEU A 244 -14.56 -11.45 15.61
CA LEU A 244 -15.55 -11.53 14.53
C LEU A 244 -16.77 -12.36 14.90
N LEU A 245 -16.58 -13.50 15.58
CA LEU A 245 -17.69 -14.32 16.07
C LEU A 245 -18.60 -13.54 17.03
N ASN A 246 -18.06 -12.55 17.76
CA ASN A 246 -18.81 -11.75 18.71
C ASN A 246 -19.43 -10.47 18.10
N GLU A 247 -18.80 -9.90 17.06
CA GLU A 247 -19.09 -8.54 16.58
C GLU A 247 -19.55 -8.48 15.11
N SER A 248 -19.26 -9.49 14.29
CA SER A 248 -19.55 -9.49 12.86
C SER A 248 -20.92 -10.09 12.55
N GLU A 249 -21.94 -9.23 12.42
CA GLU A 249 -23.27 -9.65 11.93
C GLU A 249 -23.20 -10.40 10.59
N PRO A 250 -22.42 -9.96 9.58
CA PRO A 250 -22.31 -10.69 8.31
C PRO A 250 -21.77 -12.12 8.46
N MET A 251 -20.80 -12.33 9.36
CA MET A 251 -20.26 -13.66 9.63
C MET A 251 -21.30 -14.54 10.33
N LEU A 252 -22.02 -13.99 11.31
CA LEU A 252 -23.07 -14.70 12.03
C LEU A 252 -24.25 -15.07 11.13
N ASP A 253 -24.64 -14.20 10.19
CA ASP A 253 -25.69 -14.50 9.22
C ASP A 253 -25.23 -15.62 8.26
N ALA A 254 -23.99 -15.59 7.76
CA ALA A 254 -23.44 -16.66 6.92
C ALA A 254 -23.33 -18.01 7.65
N LEU A 255 -22.95 -17.99 8.93
CA LEU A 255 -22.93 -19.19 9.77
C LEU A 255 -24.33 -19.73 10.00
N ASN A 256 -25.32 -18.88 10.30
CA ASN A 256 -26.70 -19.31 10.51
C ASN A 256 -27.41 -19.77 9.23
N GLU A 257 -27.00 -19.27 8.06
CA GLU A 257 -27.49 -19.78 6.77
C GLU A 257 -27.05 -21.23 6.54
N ARG A 258 -25.79 -21.57 6.87
CA ARG A 258 -25.26 -22.93 6.74
C ARG A 258 -25.66 -23.85 7.90
N PHE A 259 -25.72 -23.31 9.11
CA PHE A 259 -25.96 -24.02 10.37
C PHE A 259 -27.16 -23.41 11.11
N PRO A 260 -28.39 -23.62 10.61
CA PRO A 260 -29.57 -22.95 11.14
C PRO A 260 -29.84 -23.33 12.60
N GLY A 261 -30.03 -22.31 13.45
CA GLY A 261 -30.40 -22.48 14.86
C GLY A 261 -29.23 -22.82 15.80
N VAL A 262 -28.00 -22.88 15.29
CA VAL A 262 -26.82 -23.31 16.04
C VAL A 262 -26.14 -22.13 16.77
N ILE A 263 -26.23 -20.91 16.23
CA ILE A 263 -25.80 -19.68 16.88
C ILE A 263 -26.98 -18.71 16.94
N PRO A 264 -27.88 -18.84 17.92
CA PRO A 264 -29.03 -17.95 18.04
C PRO A 264 -28.58 -16.48 18.13
N LYS A 265 -29.32 -15.56 17.48
CA LYS A 265 -29.01 -14.13 17.52
C LYS A 265 -28.94 -13.64 18.97
N GLY A 266 -27.76 -13.14 19.37
CA GLY A 266 -27.48 -12.66 20.73
C GLY A 266 -26.92 -13.69 21.71
N THR A 267 -26.80 -14.97 21.32
CA THR A 267 -26.15 -16.01 22.14
C THR A 267 -24.82 -16.44 21.53
N ARG A 268 -23.78 -16.53 22.37
CA ARG A 268 -22.38 -16.76 21.98
C ARG A 268 -21.91 -18.20 22.28
N ASP A 269 -22.85 -19.14 22.39
CA ASP A 269 -22.56 -20.54 22.71
C ASP A 269 -22.32 -21.36 21.44
N THR A 270 -21.06 -21.70 21.18
CA THR A 270 -20.63 -22.48 20.01
C THR A 270 -20.65 -23.99 20.25
N LYS A 271 -21.14 -24.46 21.40
CA LYS A 271 -21.10 -25.88 21.75
C LYS A 271 -21.90 -26.75 20.78
N ALA A 272 -23.08 -26.28 20.40
CA ALA A 272 -23.91 -26.97 19.40
C ALA A 272 -23.22 -27.03 18.02
N LEU A 273 -22.46 -25.99 17.65
CA LEU A 273 -21.69 -25.98 16.40
C LEU A 273 -20.57 -27.02 16.44
N GLY A 274 -19.85 -27.10 17.56
CA GLY A 274 -18.80 -28.09 17.78
C GLY A 274 -19.30 -29.52 17.57
N GLU A 275 -20.43 -29.88 18.16
CA GLU A 275 -21.00 -31.24 18.05
C GLU A 275 -21.32 -31.63 16.59
N ILE A 276 -21.79 -30.68 15.79
CA ILE A 276 -22.11 -30.89 14.36
C ILE A 276 -20.83 -31.04 13.53
N VAL A 277 -19.84 -30.13 13.70
CA VAL A 277 -18.66 -30.13 12.82
C VAL A 277 -17.66 -31.22 13.17
N PHE A 278 -17.53 -31.61 14.44
CA PHE A 278 -16.61 -32.69 14.83
C PHE A 278 -17.11 -34.08 14.46
N SER A 279 -18.41 -34.23 14.18
CA SER A 279 -19.00 -35.49 13.72
C SER A 279 -19.06 -35.62 12.20
N ASN A 280 -18.84 -34.53 11.44
CA ASN A 280 -18.91 -34.52 9.97
C ASN A 280 -17.77 -33.71 9.31
N PRO A 281 -16.83 -34.38 8.61
CA PRO A 281 -15.73 -33.70 7.89
C PRO A 281 -16.17 -32.72 6.80
N GLU A 282 -17.36 -32.88 6.20
CA GLU A 282 -17.91 -31.90 5.24
C GLU A 282 -18.38 -30.63 5.93
N GLU A 283 -19.02 -30.76 7.10
CA GLU A 283 -19.46 -29.60 7.86
C GLU A 283 -18.29 -28.84 8.48
N LEU A 284 -17.24 -29.54 8.91
CA LEU A 284 -16.00 -28.87 9.32
C LEU A 284 -15.37 -28.08 8.18
N ARG A 285 -15.37 -28.62 6.95
CA ARG A 285 -14.89 -27.89 5.77
C ARG A 285 -15.76 -26.66 5.46
N ALA A 286 -17.08 -26.79 5.56
CA ALA A 286 -18.00 -25.68 5.34
C ALA A 286 -17.82 -24.57 6.39
N LEU A 287 -17.68 -24.93 7.67
CA LEU A 287 -17.37 -23.99 8.74
C LEU A 287 -16.05 -23.25 8.45
N ASN A 288 -14.97 -24.00 8.18
CA ASN A 288 -13.66 -23.42 7.91
C ASN A 288 -13.68 -22.47 6.71
N ALA A 289 -14.44 -22.79 5.66
CA ALA A 289 -14.56 -21.91 4.49
C ALA A 289 -15.20 -20.55 4.85
N ILE A 290 -16.25 -20.56 5.69
CA ILE A 290 -16.91 -19.34 6.15
C ILE A 290 -15.95 -18.55 7.04
N THR A 291 -15.36 -19.19 8.06
CA THR A 291 -14.50 -18.50 9.03
C THR A 291 -13.26 -17.92 8.37
N HIS A 292 -12.58 -18.69 7.50
CA HIS A 292 -11.37 -18.24 6.81
C HIS A 292 -11.63 -17.04 5.90
N LYS A 293 -12.82 -16.95 5.27
CA LYS A 293 -13.19 -15.78 4.47
C LYS A 293 -13.21 -14.51 5.33
N PHE A 294 -14.01 -14.50 6.39
CA PHE A 294 -14.18 -13.30 7.24
C PHE A 294 -12.91 -12.94 8.01
N VAL A 295 -12.19 -13.94 8.52
CA VAL A 295 -10.89 -13.74 9.17
C VAL A 295 -9.88 -13.18 8.18
N GLY A 296 -9.82 -13.70 6.95
CA GLY A 296 -8.94 -13.19 5.90
C GLY A 296 -9.25 -11.74 5.51
N GLU A 297 -10.53 -11.40 5.37
CA GLU A 297 -10.97 -10.02 5.09
C GLU A 297 -10.57 -9.06 6.22
N GLU A 298 -10.71 -9.47 7.49
CA GLU A 298 -10.32 -8.67 8.64
C GLU A 298 -8.80 -8.50 8.77
N ILE A 299 -8.03 -9.56 8.53
CA ILE A 299 -6.56 -9.49 8.46
C ILE A 299 -6.14 -8.50 7.36
N ALA A 300 -6.71 -8.61 6.16
CA ALA A 300 -6.41 -7.70 5.06
C ALA A 300 -6.75 -6.24 5.40
N ARG A 301 -7.86 -6.00 6.11
CA ARG A 301 -8.26 -4.68 6.60
C ARG A 301 -7.25 -4.11 7.59
N GLN A 302 -6.82 -4.90 8.58
CA GLN A 302 -5.82 -4.48 9.57
C GLN A 302 -4.47 -4.16 8.91
N LEU A 303 -3.99 -5.03 8.03
CA LEU A 303 -2.76 -4.81 7.27
C LEU A 303 -2.85 -3.54 6.40
N THR A 304 -3.98 -3.31 5.75
CA THR A 304 -4.19 -2.11 4.93
C THR A 304 -4.19 -0.83 5.77
N ASN A 305 -4.86 -0.85 6.92
CA ASN A 305 -4.81 0.28 7.85
C ASN A 305 -3.38 0.51 8.37
N TRP A 306 -2.62 -0.57 8.60
CA TRP A 306 -1.24 -0.49 9.05
C TRP A 306 -0.31 0.13 8.00
N ALA A 307 -0.41 -0.33 6.74
CA ALA A 307 0.32 0.22 5.61
C ALA A 307 -0.02 1.71 5.38
N ARG A 308 -1.31 2.08 5.56
CA ARG A 308 -1.77 3.46 5.48
C ARG A 308 -1.16 4.38 6.54
N GLN A 309 -0.72 3.83 7.68
CA GLN A 309 0.04 4.57 8.70
C GLN A 309 1.54 4.68 8.38
N GLY A 310 1.99 4.23 7.20
CA GLY A 310 3.39 4.26 6.79
C GLY A 310 4.25 3.14 7.38
N ASN A 311 3.63 2.18 8.06
CA ASN A 311 4.34 1.05 8.64
C ASN A 311 4.64 -0.02 7.59
N THR A 312 5.68 -0.83 7.85
CA THR A 312 6.24 -1.77 6.85
C THR A 312 6.40 -3.21 7.34
N LEU A 313 6.15 -3.47 8.64
CA LEU A 313 6.35 -4.76 9.27
C LEU A 313 5.06 -5.24 9.94
N ALA A 314 4.69 -6.49 9.71
CA ALA A 314 3.63 -7.16 10.45
C ALA A 314 4.00 -8.62 10.73
N ALA A 315 3.37 -9.20 11.74
CA ALA A 315 3.41 -10.62 12.02
C ALA A 315 2.00 -11.17 12.22
N ILE A 316 1.82 -12.43 11.80
CA ILE A 316 0.58 -13.16 11.96
C ILE A 316 0.88 -14.39 12.82
N ASP A 317 0.27 -14.49 14.00
CA ASP A 317 0.22 -15.74 14.76
C ASP A 317 -0.90 -16.60 14.17
N ALA A 318 -0.52 -17.69 13.52
CA ALA A 318 -1.50 -18.64 13.04
C ALA A 318 -1.05 -20.08 13.25
N ILE A 319 -1.84 -20.78 14.05
CA ILE A 319 -1.79 -22.22 14.26
C ILE A 319 -2.03 -22.97 12.92
N ALA A 320 -2.73 -22.34 11.97
CA ALA A 320 -3.03 -22.85 10.64
C ALA A 320 -2.21 -22.20 9.51
N LEU A 321 -1.03 -21.60 9.77
CA LEU A 321 -0.18 -21.03 8.71
C LEU A 321 0.14 -22.05 7.59
N ILE A 322 0.32 -23.31 7.96
CA ILE A 322 0.71 -24.40 7.06
C ILE A 322 -0.51 -25.08 6.40
N GLU A 323 -1.65 -25.13 7.10
CA GLU A 323 -2.82 -25.90 6.65
C GLU A 323 -3.99 -25.01 6.15
N GLY A 324 -3.99 -23.71 6.47
CA GLY A 324 -5.10 -22.77 6.25
C GLY A 324 -4.84 -21.64 5.25
N GLY A 325 -3.71 -21.65 4.54
CA GLY A 325 -3.42 -20.71 3.44
C GLY A 325 -2.95 -19.31 3.85
N ALA A 326 -3.00 -18.94 5.14
CA ALA A 326 -2.46 -17.69 5.65
C ALA A 326 -0.94 -17.54 5.42
N GLY A 327 -0.22 -18.65 5.22
CA GLY A 327 1.19 -18.62 4.84
C GLY A 327 1.44 -17.95 3.48
N ASN A 328 0.45 -17.94 2.57
CA ASN A 328 0.63 -17.43 1.21
C ASN A 328 0.85 -15.91 1.15
N ILE A 329 0.39 -15.17 2.16
CA ILE A 329 0.59 -13.72 2.26
C ILE A 329 1.84 -13.37 3.06
N CYS A 330 2.48 -14.34 3.70
CA CYS A 330 3.68 -14.14 4.49
C CYS A 330 4.92 -14.14 3.58
N LYS A 331 5.81 -13.17 3.78
CA LYS A 331 7.13 -13.15 3.14
C LYS A 331 8.01 -14.29 3.63
N ALA A 332 7.85 -14.67 4.89
CA ALA A 332 8.53 -15.80 5.51
C ALA A 332 7.69 -16.36 6.66
N THR A 333 7.84 -17.66 6.88
CA THR A 333 7.28 -18.39 8.01
C THR A 333 8.39 -18.80 8.98
N VAL A 334 8.13 -18.63 10.27
CA VAL A 334 9.10 -18.92 11.34
C VAL A 334 8.48 -19.86 12.36
N GLY A 335 9.05 -21.06 12.44
CA GLY A 335 8.70 -22.07 13.44
C GLY A 335 9.46 -21.85 14.74
N ILE A 336 8.75 -21.53 15.82
CA ILE A 336 9.31 -21.45 17.16
C ILE A 336 9.31 -22.84 17.80
N THR A 337 10.49 -23.37 18.08
CA THR A 337 10.69 -24.69 18.67
C THR A 337 11.28 -24.57 20.06
N ALA A 338 11.09 -25.58 20.89
CA ALA A 338 11.74 -25.71 22.18
C ALA A 338 11.79 -27.18 22.58
N PRO A 339 12.79 -27.61 23.38
CA PRO A 339 12.83 -28.96 23.94
C PRO A 339 11.52 -29.32 24.65
N THR A 340 11.01 -30.53 24.43
CA THR A 340 9.73 -31.01 24.99
C THR A 340 9.64 -30.81 26.49
N GLU A 341 10.72 -31.10 27.22
CA GLU A 341 10.78 -30.96 28.68
C GLU A 341 10.58 -29.50 29.13
N ILE A 342 11.26 -28.56 28.48
CA ILE A 342 11.12 -27.12 28.75
C ILE A 342 9.68 -26.65 28.45
N ARG A 343 9.05 -27.17 27.39
CA ARG A 343 7.65 -26.85 27.07
C ARG A 343 6.69 -27.36 28.14
N ILE A 344 6.90 -28.56 28.67
CA ILE A 344 6.12 -29.15 29.77
C ILE A 344 6.21 -28.25 31.00
N GLU A 345 7.42 -27.90 31.43
CA GLU A 345 7.65 -27.06 32.61
C GLU A 345 6.97 -25.69 32.48
N ARG A 346 7.12 -25.04 31.32
CA ARG A 346 6.47 -23.74 31.04
C ARG A 346 4.95 -23.84 31.08
N LEU A 347 4.38 -24.90 30.52
CA LEU A 347 2.93 -25.10 30.48
C LEU A 347 2.37 -25.35 31.88
N MET A 348 3.03 -26.20 32.67
CA MET A 348 2.69 -26.45 34.07
C MET A 348 2.73 -25.16 34.89
N LYS A 349 3.80 -24.36 34.75
CA LYS A 349 3.96 -23.10 35.47
C LYS A 349 2.91 -22.06 35.09
N ARG A 350 2.58 -21.94 33.80
CA ARG A 350 1.65 -20.94 33.29
C ARG A 350 0.20 -21.26 33.65
N GLU A 351 -0.20 -22.53 33.54
CA GLU A 351 -1.61 -22.93 33.63
C GLU A 351 -1.93 -23.71 34.91
N SER A 352 -0.95 -23.94 35.79
CA SER A 352 -1.11 -24.69 37.05
C SER A 352 -1.71 -26.09 36.84
N ILE A 353 -1.24 -26.81 35.82
CA ILE A 353 -1.71 -28.16 35.45
C ILE A 353 -0.71 -29.25 35.85
N SER A 354 -1.17 -30.51 35.91
CA SER A 354 -0.30 -31.66 36.18
C SER A 354 0.66 -31.95 35.03
N ARG A 355 1.76 -32.63 35.34
CA ARG A 355 2.76 -33.05 34.36
C ARG A 355 2.15 -34.02 33.34
N GLU A 356 1.35 -34.97 33.79
CA GLU A 356 0.69 -35.95 32.91
C GLU A 356 -0.22 -35.24 31.90
N TYR A 357 -0.98 -34.24 32.36
CA TYR A 357 -1.86 -33.46 31.49
C TYR A 357 -1.07 -32.57 30.51
N ALA A 358 0.04 -31.98 30.96
CA ALA A 358 0.93 -31.20 30.09
C ALA A 358 1.55 -32.06 28.98
N ILE A 359 1.99 -33.28 29.29
CA ILE A 359 2.51 -34.26 28.32
C ILE A 359 1.44 -34.59 27.28
N LEU A 360 0.21 -34.91 27.72
CA LEU A 360 -0.90 -35.19 26.82
C LEU A 360 -1.14 -34.04 25.82
N ARG A 361 -1.21 -32.80 26.30
CA ARG A 361 -1.42 -31.62 25.43
C ARG A 361 -0.28 -31.37 24.46
N ILE A 362 0.97 -31.62 24.86
CA ILE A 362 2.12 -31.45 23.97
C ILE A 362 2.18 -32.59 22.93
N SER A 363 1.89 -33.82 23.34
CA SER A 363 1.87 -34.98 22.45
C SER A 363 0.77 -34.93 21.38
N ALA A 364 -0.32 -34.22 21.65
CA ALA A 364 -1.40 -33.99 20.69
C ALA A 364 -1.06 -32.93 19.62
N GLN A 365 0.06 -32.22 19.76
CA GLN A 365 0.50 -31.19 18.81
C GLN A 365 1.54 -31.74 17.83
N LYS A 366 1.78 -30.99 16.75
CA LYS A 366 2.84 -31.30 15.80
C LYS A 366 4.22 -31.24 16.52
N PRO A 367 5.13 -32.17 16.23
CA PRO A 367 6.46 -32.20 16.84
C PRO A 367 7.37 -31.11 16.23
N ASN A 368 8.53 -30.85 16.83
CA ASN A 368 9.43 -29.77 16.37
C ASN A 368 9.88 -29.97 14.91
N GLU A 369 10.13 -31.22 14.53
CA GLU A 369 10.55 -31.64 13.19
C GLU A 369 9.52 -31.28 12.11
N PHE A 370 8.25 -31.11 12.49
CA PHE A 370 7.23 -30.62 11.56
C PHE A 370 7.50 -29.17 11.18
N PHE A 371 7.77 -28.30 12.15
CA PHE A 371 8.03 -26.89 11.89
C PHE A 371 9.36 -26.70 11.15
N GLU A 372 10.39 -27.48 11.49
CA GLU A 372 11.68 -27.48 10.79
C GLU A 372 11.58 -27.84 9.31
N LYS A 373 10.61 -28.68 8.94
CA LYS A 373 10.39 -29.09 7.55
C LYS A 373 9.44 -28.18 6.77
N ASN A 374 8.55 -27.46 7.46
CA ASN A 374 7.44 -26.74 6.83
C ASN A 374 7.50 -25.21 7.01
N CYS A 375 8.49 -24.68 7.72
CA CYS A 375 8.75 -23.26 7.83
C CYS A 375 10.04 -22.87 7.11
N ASP A 376 10.09 -21.66 6.57
CA ASP A 376 11.29 -21.12 5.92
C ASP A 376 12.46 -21.00 6.90
N PHE A 377 12.14 -20.70 8.16
CA PHE A 377 13.09 -20.58 9.25
C PHE A 377 12.57 -21.24 10.52
N THR A 378 13.49 -21.59 11.42
CA THR A 378 13.16 -22.01 12.78
C THR A 378 14.06 -21.33 13.80
N VAL A 379 13.51 -21.07 14.99
CA VAL A 379 14.26 -20.52 16.13
C VAL A 379 14.01 -21.40 17.35
N SER A 380 15.07 -21.99 17.88
CA SER A 380 15.05 -22.79 19.11
C SER A 380 15.08 -21.91 20.35
N ASN A 381 14.10 -22.10 21.22
CA ASN A 381 13.98 -21.50 22.55
C ASN A 381 14.41 -22.50 23.63
N ASP A 382 15.72 -22.72 23.68
CA ASP A 382 16.42 -23.63 24.58
C ASP A 382 17.16 -22.92 25.73
N GLY A 383 17.24 -21.59 25.69
CA GLY A 383 17.99 -20.77 26.64
C GLY A 383 17.10 -19.88 27.51
N THR A 384 17.70 -18.78 27.99
CA THR A 384 16.99 -17.72 28.71
C THR A 384 16.13 -16.90 27.75
N GLU A 385 15.12 -16.21 28.29
CA GLU A 385 14.25 -15.32 27.50
C GLU A 385 15.06 -14.26 26.74
N ASP A 386 16.06 -13.63 27.37
CA ASP A 386 16.92 -12.63 26.73
C ASP A 386 17.70 -13.22 25.54
N SER A 387 18.30 -14.40 25.72
CA SER A 387 19.02 -15.07 24.64
C SER A 387 18.11 -15.42 23.46
N PHE A 388 16.86 -15.80 23.75
CA PHE A 388 15.86 -16.11 22.73
C PHE A 388 15.38 -14.84 22.01
N ARG A 389 15.15 -13.74 22.72
CA ARG A 389 14.79 -12.44 22.11
C ARG A 389 15.87 -11.94 21.16
N ILE A 390 17.15 -12.13 21.50
CA ILE A 390 18.28 -11.79 20.61
C ILE A 390 18.22 -12.64 19.34
N LYS A 391 18.10 -13.97 19.45
CA LYS A 391 17.99 -14.88 18.29
C LYS A 391 16.82 -14.50 17.37
N CYS A 392 15.65 -14.20 17.94
CA CYS A 392 14.48 -13.75 17.20
C CYS A 392 14.75 -12.42 16.47
N ARG A 393 15.32 -11.44 17.16
CA ARG A 393 15.62 -10.12 16.58
C ARG A 393 16.59 -10.24 15.40
N GLU A 394 17.67 -11.00 15.56
CA GLU A 394 18.65 -11.23 14.48
C GLU A 394 18.00 -11.85 13.24
N LEU A 395 17.14 -12.86 13.44
CA LEU A 395 16.41 -13.48 12.35
C LEU A 395 15.44 -12.50 11.68
N PHE A 396 14.60 -11.80 12.45
CA PHE A 396 13.60 -10.88 11.91
C PHE A 396 14.24 -9.71 11.18
N ASP A 397 15.34 -9.14 11.70
CA ASP A 397 16.12 -8.13 10.98
C ASP A 397 16.64 -8.65 9.64
N SER A 398 17.06 -9.92 9.58
CA SER A 398 17.49 -10.53 8.32
C SER A 398 16.36 -10.69 7.31
N ILE A 399 15.14 -11.00 7.76
CA ILE A 399 13.95 -11.15 6.91
C ILE A 399 13.50 -9.79 6.36
N VAL A 400 13.55 -8.74 7.20
CA VAL A 400 13.17 -7.36 6.82
C VAL A 400 14.15 -6.74 5.81
N ARG A 401 15.42 -7.20 5.80
CA ARG A 401 16.46 -6.70 4.87
C ARG A 401 16.47 -7.40 3.50
N ARG A 402 16.04 -8.66 3.44
CA ARG A 402 15.69 -9.33 2.18
C ARG A 402 14.43 -8.68 1.63
#